data_AF-A0A7K1GGS2-F1
#
_entry.id   AF-A0A7K1GGS2-F1
#
_cell.length_a   1.000
_cell.length_b   1.000
_cell.length_c   1.000
_cell.angle_alpha   90.00
_cell.angle_beta   90.00
_cell.angle_gamma   90.00
#
_symmetry.space_group_name_H-M   'P 1'
#
loop_
_entity.id
_entity.type
_entity.pdbx_description
1 polymer ?
#
loop_
_entity_poly.entity_id
_entity_poly.type
_entity_poly.pdbx_seq_one_letter_code
_entity_poly.pdbx_strand_id
1 'polypeptide(L)'
;MIKNYIFVLFTLLILISCGKSKEEIELEKAKIELEKTKLELAEKTKKEEENKVKEKKAELNKIHEQKVNVGKRKKITELNLMLQKLPQAIEKAEQNIREINQFKIGRSSSTKEKQLQEAKTQLREIRDYGEKIKNEIAQLEYHKTFDFQKDPASVMKYIFESAKKGDFSNFRNLCDPYGENDSDVNQICYAEMLMEKKQADLKREFENGRVIGKAKINGDKAEVEFAFGASANRLEKMKMIKRNGLWYLGAF
;
A
#
# COMPACT_ATOMS: atom_id res chain seq x y z
N MET A 1 -10.49 -89.20 25.20
CA MET A 1 -9.65 -88.03 24.85
C MET A 1 -10.42 -86.69 24.90
N ILE A 2 -11.42 -86.51 25.78
CA ILE A 2 -12.31 -85.32 25.78
C ILE A 2 -12.48 -84.68 27.18
N LYS A 3 -12.01 -85.32 28.27
CA LYS A 3 -12.26 -84.83 29.64
C LYS A 3 -11.30 -83.73 30.15
N ASN A 4 -10.15 -83.52 29.49
CA ASN A 4 -9.16 -82.52 29.95
C ASN A 4 -9.33 -81.13 29.31
N TYR A 5 -10.09 -80.99 28.21
CA TYR A 5 -10.32 -79.68 27.57
C TYR A 5 -11.44 -78.86 28.21
N ILE A 6 -12.41 -79.52 28.87
CA ILE A 6 -13.53 -78.83 29.53
C ILE A 6 -13.06 -78.10 30.79
N PHE A 7 -12.11 -78.68 31.53
CA PHE A 7 -11.59 -78.08 32.75
C PHE A 7 -10.72 -76.84 32.46
N VAL A 8 -9.95 -76.87 31.37
CA VAL A 8 -9.13 -75.74 30.92
C VAL A 8 -10.00 -74.59 30.37
N LEU A 9 -11.11 -74.89 29.67
CA LEU A 9 -12.07 -73.88 29.23
C LEU A 9 -12.80 -73.22 30.40
N PHE A 10 -13.15 -73.98 31.44
CA PHE A 10 -13.82 -73.45 32.63
C PHE A 10 -12.90 -72.55 33.47
N THR A 11 -11.61 -72.88 33.56
CA THR A 11 -10.62 -72.01 34.23
C THR A 11 -10.31 -70.73 33.44
N LEU A 12 -10.45 -70.75 32.11
CA LEU A 12 -10.33 -69.52 31.29
C LEU A 12 -11.58 -68.63 31.38
N LEU A 13 -12.77 -69.20 31.57
CA LEU A 13 -14.03 -68.45 31.72
C LEU A 13 -14.18 -67.77 33.09
N ILE A 14 -13.59 -68.31 34.16
CA ILE A 14 -13.64 -67.71 35.50
C ILE A 14 -12.73 -66.47 35.61
N LEU A 15 -11.67 -66.35 34.79
CA LEU A 15 -10.79 -65.17 34.77
C LEU A 15 -11.37 -63.98 33.99
N ILE A 16 -12.49 -64.15 33.27
CA ILE A 16 -13.16 -63.08 32.50
C ILE A 16 -14.38 -62.51 33.29
N SER A 17 -14.67 -63.04 34.48
CA SER A 17 -15.90 -62.75 35.25
C SER A 17 -15.72 -61.80 36.44
N CYS A 18 -14.63 -61.05 36.54
CA CYS A 18 -14.57 -59.90 37.46
C CYS A 18 -14.94 -58.64 36.69
N GLY A 19 -16.24 -58.38 36.56
CA GLY A 19 -16.72 -57.08 36.13
C GLY A 19 -16.20 -56.00 37.08
N LYS A 20 -15.85 -54.83 36.53
CA LYS A 20 -15.36 -53.67 37.29
C LYS A 20 -16.22 -53.45 38.52
N SER A 21 -15.59 -53.19 39.67
CA SER A 21 -16.34 -52.90 40.89
C SER A 21 -17.20 -51.65 40.70
N LYS A 22 -18.27 -51.50 41.48
CA LYS A 22 -19.12 -50.29 41.42
C LYS A 22 -18.29 -49.01 41.64
N GLU A 23 -17.28 -49.07 42.50
CA GLU A 23 -16.33 -47.98 42.76
C GLU A 23 -15.44 -47.69 41.55
N GLU A 24 -14.96 -48.72 40.83
CA GLU A 24 -14.18 -48.53 39.60
C GLU A 24 -15.00 -47.85 38.49
N ILE A 25 -16.28 -48.22 38.35
CA ILE A 25 -17.19 -47.59 37.39
C ILE A 25 -17.47 -46.13 37.76
N GLU A 26 -17.67 -45.82 39.04
CA GLU A 26 -17.87 -44.44 39.51
C GLU A 26 -16.59 -43.59 39.34
N LEU A 27 -15.41 -44.15 39.63
CA LEU A 27 -14.12 -43.49 39.41
C LEU A 27 -13.87 -43.19 37.93
N GLU A 28 -14.20 -44.13 37.04
CA GLU A 28 -14.04 -43.95 35.59
C GLU A 28 -15.03 -42.92 35.03
N LYS A 29 -16.28 -42.91 35.51
CA LYS A 29 -17.25 -41.85 35.19
C LYS A 29 -16.76 -40.47 35.65
N ALA A 30 -16.23 -40.36 36.87
CA ALA A 30 -15.69 -39.12 37.39
C ALA A 30 -14.46 -38.63 36.59
N LYS A 31 -13.60 -39.55 36.12
CA LYS A 31 -12.48 -39.21 35.23
C LYS A 31 -12.96 -38.69 33.88
N ILE A 32 -13.95 -39.35 33.26
CA ILE A 32 -14.55 -38.92 31.99
C ILE A 32 -15.21 -37.55 32.13
N GLU A 33 -15.94 -37.32 33.23
CA GLU A 33 -16.59 -36.04 33.49
C GLU A 33 -15.56 -34.92 33.70
N LEU A 34 -14.49 -35.18 34.47
CA LEU A 34 -13.38 -34.25 34.65
C LEU A 34 -12.68 -33.92 33.32
N GLU A 35 -12.46 -34.91 32.46
CA GLU A 35 -11.84 -34.71 31.14
C GLU A 35 -12.74 -33.89 30.21
N LYS A 36 -14.05 -34.16 30.23
CA LYS A 36 -15.05 -33.36 29.52
C LYS A 36 -15.06 -31.89 30.00
N THR A 37 -15.03 -31.66 31.31
CA THR A 37 -14.96 -30.29 31.86
C THR A 37 -13.67 -29.58 31.45
N LYS A 38 -12.53 -30.28 31.40
CA LYS A 38 -11.26 -29.71 30.93
C LYS A 38 -11.33 -29.31 29.44
N LEU A 39 -11.93 -30.15 28.60
CA LEU A 39 -12.12 -29.85 27.17
C LEU A 39 -13.05 -28.64 26.98
N GLU A 40 -14.18 -28.58 27.68
CA GLU A 40 -15.10 -27.45 27.63
C GLU A 40 -14.44 -26.14 28.10
N LEU A 41 -13.60 -26.20 29.14
CA LEU A 41 -12.85 -25.04 29.63
C LEU A 41 -11.83 -24.58 28.59
N ALA A 42 -11.07 -25.50 27.98
CA ALA A 42 -10.10 -25.19 26.94
C ALA A 42 -10.76 -24.57 25.70
N GLU A 43 -11.93 -25.06 25.29
CA GLU A 43 -12.69 -24.47 24.19
C GLU A 43 -13.19 -23.06 24.52
N LYS A 44 -13.67 -22.83 25.75
CA LYS A 44 -14.08 -21.49 26.20
C LYS A 44 -12.90 -20.52 26.18
N THR A 45 -11.75 -20.92 26.74
CA THR A 45 -10.53 -20.09 26.73
C THR A 45 -10.10 -19.75 25.31
N LYS A 46 -10.08 -20.74 24.39
CA LYS A 46 -9.73 -20.51 22.99
C LYS A 46 -10.70 -19.53 22.30
N LYS A 47 -12.02 -19.68 22.51
CA LYS A 47 -13.02 -18.75 21.98
C LYS A 47 -12.85 -17.32 22.52
N GLU A 48 -12.55 -17.19 23.81
CA GLU A 48 -12.27 -15.88 24.42
C GLU A 48 -11.01 -15.22 23.84
N GLU A 49 -9.94 -15.98 23.62
CA GLU A 49 -8.71 -15.50 22.98
C GLU A 49 -8.98 -15.07 21.52
N GLU A 50 -9.70 -15.88 20.75
CA GLU A 50 -10.10 -15.54 19.38
C GLU A 50 -10.94 -14.27 19.32
N ASN A 51 -11.88 -14.08 20.26
CA ASN A 51 -12.69 -12.87 20.36
C ASN A 51 -11.83 -11.64 20.70
N LYS A 52 -10.91 -11.75 21.67
CA LYS A 52 -9.96 -10.67 22.01
C LYS A 52 -9.08 -10.28 20.81
N VAL A 53 -8.62 -11.25 20.01
CA VAL A 53 -7.84 -10.99 18.79
C VAL A 53 -8.70 -10.27 17.74
N LYS A 54 -9.96 -10.69 17.55
CA LYS A 54 -10.89 -10.02 16.62
C LYS A 54 -11.17 -8.58 17.04
N GLU A 55 -11.42 -8.33 18.31
CA GLU A 55 -11.67 -6.99 18.85
C GLU A 55 -10.46 -6.07 18.64
N LYS A 56 -9.25 -6.53 19.00
CA LYS A 56 -8.00 -5.79 18.73
C LYS A 56 -7.80 -5.48 17.25
N LYS A 57 -8.10 -6.45 16.37
CA LYS A 57 -8.01 -6.24 14.92
C LYS A 57 -9.02 -5.20 14.43
N ALA A 58 -10.25 -5.23 14.95
CA ALA A 58 -11.27 -4.25 14.61
C ALA A 58 -10.89 -2.84 15.08
N GLU A 59 -10.31 -2.71 16.28
CA GLU A 59 -9.80 -1.44 16.80
C GLU A 59 -8.65 -0.90 15.94
N LEU A 60 -7.67 -1.74 15.58
CA LEU A 60 -6.58 -1.36 14.68
C LEU A 60 -7.08 -0.92 13.31
N ASN A 61 -8.11 -1.56 12.77
CA ASN A 61 -8.74 -1.16 11.51
C ASN A 61 -9.40 0.22 11.62
N LYS A 62 -10.10 0.51 12.73
CA LYS A 62 -10.67 1.85 12.97
C LYS A 62 -9.59 2.92 13.04
N ILE A 63 -8.49 2.65 13.73
CA ILE A 63 -7.34 3.56 13.80
C ILE A 63 -6.73 3.76 12.41
N HIS A 64 -6.61 2.68 11.62
CA HIS A 64 -6.14 2.77 10.24
C HIS A 64 -7.01 3.69 9.41
N GLU A 65 -8.33 3.49 9.40
CA GLU A 65 -9.29 4.34 8.67
C GLU A 65 -9.22 5.80 9.10
N GLN A 66 -9.12 6.07 10.40
CA GLN A 66 -8.94 7.43 10.93
C GLN A 66 -7.66 8.07 10.39
N LYS A 67 -6.54 7.35 10.40
CA LYS A 67 -5.27 7.85 9.88
C LYS A 67 -5.30 8.07 8.37
N VAL A 68 -5.94 7.19 7.60
CA VAL A 68 -6.17 7.39 6.16
C VAL A 68 -6.97 8.67 5.93
N ASN A 69 -8.04 8.90 6.70
CA ASN A 69 -8.85 10.11 6.59
C ASN A 69 -8.06 11.39 6.92
N VAL A 70 -7.20 11.35 7.95
CA VAL A 70 -6.31 12.47 8.28
C VAL A 70 -5.32 12.73 7.15
N GLY A 71 -4.65 11.69 6.65
CA GLY A 71 -3.69 11.78 5.54
C GLY A 71 -4.32 12.35 4.27
N LYS A 72 -5.53 11.90 3.95
CA LYS A 72 -6.33 12.43 2.83
C LYS A 72 -6.63 13.92 2.99
N ARG A 73 -7.11 14.35 4.16
CA ARG A 73 -7.39 15.77 4.43
C ARG A 73 -6.14 16.64 4.30
N LYS A 74 -4.99 16.14 4.77
CA LYS A 74 -3.70 16.81 4.61
C LYS A 74 -3.36 17.01 3.12
N LYS A 75 -3.45 15.94 2.31
CA LYS A 75 -3.20 16.01 0.85
C LYS A 75 -4.17 16.96 0.14
N ILE A 76 -5.47 16.87 0.43
CA ILE A 76 -6.47 17.79 -0.14
C ILE A 76 -6.14 19.25 0.21
N THR A 77 -5.70 19.51 1.44
CA THR A 77 -5.31 20.86 1.87
C THR A 77 -4.10 21.36 1.09
N GLU A 78 -3.05 20.54 0.95
CA GLU A 78 -1.86 20.87 0.15
C GLU A 78 -2.21 21.16 -1.32
N LEU A 79 -3.03 20.33 -1.94
CA LEU A 79 -3.49 20.50 -3.32
C LEU A 79 -4.36 21.76 -3.50
N ASN A 80 -5.24 22.06 -2.54
CA ASN A 80 -6.03 23.29 -2.56
C ASN A 80 -5.15 24.54 -2.44
N LEU A 81 -4.10 24.50 -1.60
CA LEU A 81 -3.12 25.59 -1.52
C LEU A 81 -2.36 25.78 -2.84
N MET A 82 -2.09 24.71 -3.59
CA MET A 82 -1.53 24.81 -4.95
C MET A 82 -2.54 25.43 -5.92
N LEU A 83 -3.80 25.00 -5.90
CA LEU A 83 -4.86 25.58 -6.74
C LEU A 83 -5.05 27.07 -6.50
N GLN A 84 -4.99 27.52 -5.24
CA GLN A 84 -5.14 28.94 -4.89
C GLN A 84 -4.07 29.84 -5.50
N LYS A 85 -2.90 29.31 -5.84
CA LYS A 85 -1.81 30.06 -6.49
C LYS A 85 -1.99 30.19 -8.01
N LEU A 86 -2.85 29.37 -8.62
CA LEU A 86 -3.01 29.33 -10.08
C LEU A 86 -3.61 30.60 -10.68
N PRO A 87 -4.63 31.26 -10.10
CA PRO A 87 -5.17 32.49 -10.66
C PRO A 87 -4.10 33.55 -10.88
N GLN A 88 -3.20 33.74 -9.91
CA GLN A 88 -2.09 34.69 -10.02
C GLN A 88 -1.08 34.28 -11.11
N ALA A 89 -0.78 32.98 -11.24
CA ALA A 89 0.11 32.48 -12.28
C ALA A 89 -0.50 32.66 -13.69
N ILE A 90 -1.81 32.42 -13.83
CA ILE A 90 -2.58 32.63 -15.06
C ILE A 90 -2.57 34.10 -15.43
N GLU A 91 -2.89 35.00 -14.49
CA GLU A 91 -2.91 36.44 -14.72
C GLU A 91 -1.54 36.95 -15.21
N LYS A 92 -0.45 36.51 -14.57
CA LYS A 92 0.92 36.84 -14.98
C LYS A 92 1.24 36.34 -16.38
N ALA A 93 0.84 35.12 -16.72
CA ALA A 93 1.04 34.57 -18.06
C ALA A 93 0.22 35.34 -19.12
N GLU A 94 -1.02 35.71 -18.81
CA GLU A 94 -1.86 36.53 -19.69
C GLU A 94 -1.31 37.95 -19.86
N GLN A 95 -0.75 38.55 -18.80
CA GLN A 95 -0.07 39.84 -18.87
C GLN A 95 1.15 39.78 -19.78
N ASN A 96 1.98 38.75 -19.67
CA ASN A 96 3.13 38.54 -20.56
C ASN A 96 2.68 38.49 -22.04
N ILE A 97 1.59 37.79 -22.34
CA ILE A 97 1.02 37.76 -23.70
C ILE A 97 0.59 39.17 -24.17
N ARG A 98 -0.04 39.96 -23.29
CA ARG A 98 -0.41 41.36 -23.59
C ARG A 98 0.82 42.22 -23.88
N GLU A 99 1.88 42.09 -23.08
CA GLU A 99 3.15 42.82 -23.26
C GLU A 99 3.88 42.42 -24.55
N ILE A 100 3.88 41.13 -24.92
CA ILE A 100 4.45 40.68 -26.20
C ILE A 100 3.65 41.28 -27.37
N ASN A 101 2.34 41.45 -27.23
CA ASN A 101 1.52 42.03 -28.29
C ASN A 101 1.78 43.52 -28.54
N GLN A 102 2.22 44.26 -27.52
CA GLN A 102 2.60 45.68 -27.66
C GLN A 102 3.76 45.85 -28.66
N PHE A 103 3.77 46.96 -29.39
CA PHE A 103 4.82 47.27 -30.34
C PHE A 103 6.17 47.50 -29.63
N LYS A 104 7.27 47.02 -30.22
CA LYS A 104 8.63 47.24 -29.74
C LYS A 104 9.54 47.51 -30.94
N ILE A 105 10.23 48.66 -30.93
CA ILE A 105 11.19 49.04 -31.97
C ILE A 105 12.29 47.98 -32.06
N GLY A 106 12.69 47.60 -33.28
CA GLY A 106 13.76 46.63 -33.51
C GLY A 106 13.38 45.16 -33.35
N ARG A 107 12.14 44.83 -32.99
CA ARG A 107 11.67 43.44 -32.93
C ARG A 107 11.04 43.02 -34.27
N SER A 108 11.58 41.96 -34.87
CA SER A 108 11.00 41.35 -36.07
C SER A 108 9.66 40.65 -35.77
N SER A 109 8.83 40.50 -36.80
CA SER A 109 7.56 39.76 -36.72
C SER A 109 7.77 38.30 -36.31
N SER A 110 8.78 37.63 -36.88
CA SER A 110 9.10 36.23 -36.58
C SER A 110 9.48 36.02 -35.11
N THR A 111 10.26 36.93 -34.53
CA THR A 111 10.61 36.89 -33.10
C THR A 111 9.37 37.08 -32.24
N LYS A 112 8.48 38.02 -32.59
CA LYS A 112 7.21 38.22 -31.87
C LYS A 112 6.33 36.97 -31.93
N GLU A 113 6.20 36.34 -33.09
CA GLU A 113 5.40 35.12 -33.26
C GLU A 113 5.93 33.97 -32.40
N LYS A 114 7.25 33.74 -32.38
CA LYS A 114 7.88 32.74 -31.53
C LYS A 114 7.60 33.00 -30.04
N GLN A 115 7.80 34.24 -29.58
CA GLN A 115 7.50 34.64 -28.20
C GLN A 115 6.04 34.40 -27.83
N LEU A 116 5.11 34.76 -28.73
CA LEU A 116 3.68 34.53 -28.51
C LEU A 116 3.35 33.04 -28.42
N GLN A 117 3.96 32.21 -29.27
CA GLN A 117 3.75 30.78 -29.24
C GLN A 117 4.21 30.17 -27.92
N GLU A 118 5.42 30.52 -27.46
CA GLU A 118 5.97 30.06 -26.18
C GLU A 118 5.09 30.50 -25.00
N ALA A 119 4.68 31.77 -24.95
CA ALA A 119 3.82 32.29 -23.88
C ALA A 119 2.42 31.64 -23.87
N LYS A 120 1.84 31.37 -25.03
CA LYS A 120 0.56 30.64 -25.14
C LYS A 120 0.68 29.19 -24.68
N THR A 121 1.78 28.52 -24.99
CA THR A 121 2.06 27.16 -24.50
C THR A 121 2.16 27.16 -22.97
N GLN A 122 2.91 28.09 -22.37
CA GLN A 122 3.00 28.21 -20.92
C GLN A 122 1.64 28.43 -20.25
N LEU A 123 0.80 29.32 -20.81
CA LEU A 123 -0.54 29.55 -20.29
C LEU A 123 -1.41 28.28 -20.33
N ARG A 124 -1.29 27.49 -21.41
CA ARG A 124 -1.98 26.21 -21.54
C ARG A 124 -1.51 25.22 -20.48
N GLU A 125 -0.20 25.05 -20.33
CA GLU A 125 0.40 24.15 -19.33
C GLU A 125 -0.06 24.49 -17.91
N ILE A 126 -0.14 25.78 -17.54
CA ILE A 126 -0.63 26.23 -16.23
C ILE A 126 -2.09 25.83 -16.03
N ARG A 127 -2.95 26.00 -17.05
CA ARG A 127 -4.37 25.64 -16.99
C ARG A 127 -4.56 24.13 -16.90
N ASP A 128 -3.83 23.37 -17.71
CA ASP A 128 -3.86 21.91 -17.72
C ASP A 128 -3.40 21.35 -16.37
N TYR A 129 -2.35 21.93 -15.77
CA TYR A 129 -1.92 21.59 -14.42
C TYR A 129 -3.01 21.85 -13.37
N GLY A 130 -3.77 22.94 -13.51
CA GLY A 130 -4.92 23.22 -12.66
C GLY A 130 -6.02 22.17 -12.74
N GLU A 131 -6.36 21.73 -13.95
CA GLU A 131 -7.33 20.65 -14.13
C GLU A 131 -6.82 19.32 -13.57
N LYS A 132 -5.53 19.01 -13.74
CA LYS A 132 -4.90 17.83 -13.12
C LYS A 132 -4.99 17.86 -11.60
N ILE A 133 -4.78 19.00 -10.94
CA ILE A 133 -4.93 19.10 -9.48
C ILE A 133 -6.39 18.88 -9.06
N LYS A 134 -7.37 19.46 -9.76
CA LYS A 134 -8.80 19.23 -9.45
C LYS A 134 -9.15 17.75 -9.56
N ASN A 135 -8.67 17.09 -10.61
CA ASN A 135 -8.85 15.66 -10.81
C ASN A 135 -8.19 14.85 -9.69
N GLU A 136 -6.97 15.21 -9.27
CA GLU A 136 -6.29 14.57 -8.14
C GLU A 136 -7.15 14.63 -6.87
N ILE A 137 -7.66 15.82 -6.52
CA ILE A 137 -8.52 16.01 -5.34
C ILE A 137 -9.75 15.12 -5.40
N ALA A 138 -10.40 15.03 -6.56
CA ALA A 138 -11.57 14.17 -6.75
C ALA A 138 -11.24 12.68 -6.63
N GLN A 139 -10.07 12.26 -7.11
CA GLN A 139 -9.63 10.85 -7.07
C GLN A 139 -9.12 10.42 -5.68
N LEU A 140 -8.67 11.33 -4.83
CA LEU A 140 -8.26 11.02 -3.44
C LEU A 140 -9.41 10.44 -2.60
N GLU A 141 -10.66 10.61 -3.03
CA GLU A 141 -11.82 9.94 -2.43
C GLU A 141 -11.78 8.41 -2.61
N TYR A 142 -11.13 7.93 -3.68
CA TYR A 142 -11.15 6.53 -4.10
C TYR A 142 -9.76 5.90 -4.01
N HIS A 143 -9.22 5.80 -2.78
CA HIS A 143 -7.96 5.08 -2.58
C HIS A 143 -8.10 3.61 -3.00
N LYS A 144 -7.30 3.21 -3.98
CA LYS A 144 -7.27 1.83 -4.50
C LYS A 144 -6.04 1.13 -4.00
N THR A 145 -6.20 -0.15 -3.67
CA THR A 145 -5.11 -1.03 -3.29
C THR A 145 -4.91 -2.09 -4.36
N PHE A 146 -3.68 -2.58 -4.49
CA PHE A 146 -3.29 -3.52 -5.52
C PHE A 146 -2.48 -4.68 -4.96
N ASP A 147 -2.55 -5.84 -5.61
CA ASP A 147 -1.84 -7.03 -5.19
C ASP A 147 -0.32 -6.87 -5.19
N PHE A 148 0.23 -6.06 -6.10
CA PHE A 148 1.67 -5.79 -6.15
C PHE A 148 2.18 -5.05 -4.90
N GLN A 149 1.29 -4.44 -4.10
CA GLN A 149 1.66 -3.79 -2.84
C GLN A 149 1.84 -4.79 -1.69
N LYS A 150 1.61 -6.09 -1.89
CA LYS A 150 1.87 -7.12 -0.86
C LYS A 150 3.37 -7.39 -0.64
N ASP A 151 4.21 -7.01 -1.61
CA ASP A 151 5.66 -7.22 -1.58
C ASP A 151 6.39 -5.91 -2.00
N PRO A 152 7.37 -5.42 -1.22
CA PRO A 152 7.99 -4.12 -1.47
C PRO A 152 8.83 -4.12 -2.77
N ALA A 153 9.46 -5.24 -3.13
CA ALA A 153 10.18 -5.33 -4.39
C ALA A 153 9.22 -5.25 -5.59
N SER A 154 8.01 -5.80 -5.46
CA SER A 154 6.96 -5.74 -6.47
C SER A 154 6.42 -4.32 -6.67
N VAL A 155 6.36 -3.49 -5.62
CA VAL A 155 6.05 -2.06 -5.73
C VAL A 155 7.10 -1.34 -6.60
N MET A 156 8.39 -1.58 -6.37
CA MET A 156 9.44 -0.99 -7.22
C MET A 156 9.36 -1.47 -8.67
N LYS A 157 9.14 -2.77 -8.89
CA LYS A 157 8.95 -3.31 -10.24
C LYS A 157 7.77 -2.67 -10.95
N TYR A 158 6.67 -2.42 -10.24
CA TYR A 158 5.51 -1.73 -10.78
C TYR A 158 5.87 -0.33 -11.28
N ILE A 159 6.69 0.42 -10.53
CA ILE A 159 7.17 1.76 -10.95
C ILE A 159 7.95 1.68 -12.26
N PHE A 160 8.90 0.76 -12.37
CA PHE A 160 9.72 0.62 -13.58
C PHE A 160 8.90 0.21 -14.81
N GLU A 161 8.01 -0.78 -14.66
CA GLU A 161 7.13 -1.22 -15.75
C GLU A 161 6.15 -0.13 -16.21
N SER A 162 5.64 0.66 -15.25
CA SER A 162 4.76 1.79 -15.52
C SER A 162 5.50 2.92 -16.25
N ALA A 163 6.73 3.25 -15.81
CA ALA A 163 7.59 4.22 -16.47
C ALA A 163 7.91 3.79 -17.91
N LYS A 164 8.26 2.52 -18.13
CA LYS A 164 8.51 1.97 -19.47
C LYS A 164 7.33 2.13 -20.42
N LYS A 165 6.10 1.96 -19.91
CA LYS A 165 4.85 2.16 -20.66
C LYS A 165 4.44 3.63 -20.77
N GLY A 166 4.97 4.51 -19.92
CA GLY A 166 4.52 5.90 -19.78
C GLY A 166 3.14 6.03 -19.12
N ASP A 167 2.71 5.03 -18.34
CA ASP A 167 1.42 5.04 -17.64
C ASP A 167 1.62 5.35 -16.16
N PHE A 168 1.16 6.52 -15.72
CA PHE A 168 1.30 6.98 -14.33
C PHE A 168 -0.03 7.03 -13.57
N SER A 169 -1.11 6.54 -14.16
CA SER A 169 -2.49 6.70 -13.67
C SER A 169 -2.72 6.23 -12.22
N ASN A 170 -1.99 5.19 -11.80
CA ASN A 170 -2.13 4.62 -10.46
C ASN A 170 -1.02 5.05 -9.48
N PHE A 171 -0.09 5.94 -9.85
CA PHE A 171 1.04 6.31 -8.98
C PHE A 171 0.60 6.97 -7.67
N ARG A 172 -0.55 7.66 -7.67
CA ARG A 172 -1.23 8.18 -6.47
C ARG A 172 -1.43 7.15 -5.36
N ASN A 173 -1.60 5.87 -5.73
CA ASN A 173 -1.88 4.78 -4.80
C ASN A 173 -0.61 4.17 -4.20
N LEU A 174 0.57 4.56 -4.70
CA LEU A 174 1.87 4.16 -4.16
C LEU A 174 2.26 4.96 -2.92
N CYS A 175 1.64 6.13 -2.74
CA CYS A 175 1.90 7.03 -1.62
C CYS A 175 1.37 6.46 -0.31
N ASP A 176 2.04 6.78 0.80
CA ASP A 176 1.49 6.47 2.11
C ASP A 176 0.09 7.10 2.25
N PRO A 177 -0.97 6.30 2.48
CA PRO A 177 -2.31 6.85 2.66
C PRO A 177 -2.43 7.70 3.93
N TYR A 178 -1.47 7.60 4.87
CA TYR A 178 -1.43 8.46 6.06
C TYR A 178 -0.77 9.83 5.79
N GLY A 179 -0.15 10.04 4.61
CA GLY A 179 0.51 11.29 4.26
C GLY A 179 1.80 11.56 5.06
N GLU A 180 2.51 10.49 5.44
CA GLU A 180 3.78 10.52 6.19
C GLU A 180 5.02 10.25 5.30
N ASN A 181 4.85 10.12 3.98
CA ASN A 181 5.98 10.01 3.05
C ASN A 181 6.72 11.36 2.92
N ASP A 182 7.99 11.31 2.52
CA ASP A 182 8.79 12.50 2.30
C ASP A 182 8.40 13.28 1.03
N SER A 183 8.96 14.48 0.89
CA SER A 183 8.68 15.37 -0.24
C SER A 183 9.20 14.86 -1.58
N ASP A 184 10.26 14.05 -1.59
CA ASP A 184 10.88 13.58 -2.82
C ASP A 184 10.05 12.43 -3.43
N VAL A 185 9.47 11.58 -2.59
CA VAL A 185 8.47 10.58 -2.97
C VAL A 185 7.24 11.21 -3.62
N ASN A 186 6.87 12.44 -3.26
CA ASN A 186 5.74 13.14 -3.89
C ASN A 186 5.94 13.30 -5.41
N GLN A 187 7.17 13.39 -5.90
CA GLN A 187 7.45 13.50 -7.33
C GLN A 187 7.08 12.22 -8.10
N ILE A 188 7.19 11.05 -7.46
CA ILE A 188 6.74 9.78 -8.01
C ILE A 188 5.21 9.70 -7.85
N CYS A 189 4.72 9.85 -6.63
CA CYS A 189 3.30 9.82 -6.29
C CYS A 189 2.39 10.62 -7.23
N TYR A 190 2.78 11.84 -7.57
CA TYR A 190 2.01 12.76 -8.40
C TYR A 190 2.50 12.80 -9.85
N ALA A 191 3.16 11.75 -10.33
CA ALA A 191 3.68 11.66 -11.69
C ALA A 191 2.63 11.99 -12.76
N GLU A 192 1.39 11.53 -12.59
CA GLU A 192 0.29 11.84 -13.51
C GLU A 192 -0.05 13.34 -13.59
N MET A 193 0.14 14.06 -12.47
CA MET A 193 -0.11 15.50 -12.41
C MET A 193 1.00 16.32 -13.05
N LEU A 194 2.21 15.76 -13.21
CA LEU A 194 3.34 16.47 -13.78
C LEU A 194 3.05 16.94 -15.21
N MET A 195 3.71 18.04 -15.60
CA MET A 195 3.72 18.49 -16.99
C MET A 195 4.41 17.44 -17.89
N GLU A 196 4.05 17.41 -19.17
CA GLU A 196 4.53 16.40 -20.13
C GLU A 196 6.06 16.24 -20.13
N LYS A 197 6.79 17.36 -20.14
CA LYS A 197 8.26 17.34 -20.08
C LYS A 197 8.77 16.61 -18.82
N LYS A 198 8.14 16.86 -17.68
CA LYS A 198 8.52 16.23 -16.39
C LYS A 198 8.10 14.77 -16.31
N GLN A 199 6.98 14.39 -16.92
CA GLN A 199 6.61 12.99 -17.10
C GLN A 199 7.61 12.25 -17.99
N ALA A 200 8.06 12.88 -19.08
CA ALA A 200 9.07 12.33 -19.97
C ALA A 200 10.43 12.18 -19.27
N ASP A 201 10.82 13.16 -18.43
CA ASP A 201 12.01 13.07 -17.59
C ASP A 201 11.89 11.89 -16.61
N LEU A 202 10.76 11.77 -15.90
CA LEU A 202 10.52 10.65 -14.97
C LEU A 202 10.56 9.29 -15.69
N LYS A 203 9.93 9.19 -16.87
CA LYS A 203 10.00 8.00 -17.72
C LYS A 203 11.45 7.63 -18.02
N ARG A 204 12.25 8.58 -18.50
CA ARG A 204 13.66 8.35 -18.83
C ARG A 204 14.50 7.91 -17.62
N GLU A 205 14.20 8.44 -16.44
CA GLU A 205 14.90 8.05 -15.21
C GLU A 205 14.56 6.62 -14.77
N PHE A 206 13.33 6.15 -14.96
CA PHE A 206 12.84 4.90 -14.37
C PHE A 206 12.59 3.76 -15.37
N GLU A 207 12.52 4.00 -16.68
CA GLU A 207 12.15 2.98 -17.68
C GLU A 207 13.14 1.80 -17.78
N ASN A 208 14.40 2.04 -17.46
CA ASN A 208 15.47 1.03 -17.44
C ASN A 208 15.79 0.55 -16.01
N GLY A 209 15.00 0.97 -15.02
CA GLY A 209 15.27 0.68 -13.63
C GLY A 209 15.09 -0.80 -13.27
N ARG A 210 15.80 -1.23 -12.22
CA ARG A 210 15.72 -2.62 -11.72
C ARG A 210 15.99 -2.71 -10.23
N VAL A 211 15.33 -3.66 -9.57
CA VAL A 211 15.62 -4.02 -8.17
C VAL A 211 16.95 -4.76 -8.09
N ILE A 212 17.75 -4.43 -7.08
CA ILE A 212 19.03 -5.07 -6.75
C ILE A 212 18.85 -5.92 -5.50
N GLY A 213 19.04 -7.23 -5.62
CA GLY A 213 18.95 -8.15 -4.48
C GLY A 213 17.52 -8.33 -3.94
N LYS A 214 17.43 -8.66 -2.65
CA LYS A 214 16.18 -8.88 -1.93
C LYS A 214 15.86 -7.69 -1.03
N ALA A 215 14.58 -7.39 -0.86
CA ALA A 215 14.14 -6.36 0.08
C ALA A 215 14.52 -6.72 1.52
N LYS A 216 15.01 -5.73 2.27
CA LYS A 216 15.31 -5.86 3.70
C LYS A 216 14.07 -5.43 4.49
N ILE A 217 13.36 -6.36 5.11
CA ILE A 217 12.11 -6.10 5.82
C ILE A 217 12.34 -6.19 7.33
N ASN A 218 11.95 -5.15 8.06
CA ASN A 218 11.95 -5.09 9.51
C ASN A 218 10.60 -4.57 10.01
N GLY A 219 9.71 -5.49 10.41
CA GLY A 219 8.36 -5.17 10.88
C GLY A 219 7.52 -4.48 9.80
N ASP A 220 7.19 -3.22 10.03
CA ASP A 220 6.41 -2.36 9.13
C ASP A 220 7.27 -1.49 8.21
N LYS A 221 8.60 -1.70 8.20
CA LYS A 221 9.54 -0.97 7.33
C LYS A 221 10.24 -1.91 6.38
N ALA A 222 10.54 -1.41 5.19
CA ALA A 222 11.38 -2.12 4.23
C ALA A 222 12.35 -1.17 3.52
N GLU A 223 13.50 -1.71 3.12
CA GLU A 223 14.41 -1.07 2.16
C GLU A 223 14.54 -1.95 0.92
N VAL A 224 14.41 -1.32 -0.24
CA VAL A 224 14.61 -1.94 -1.54
C VAL A 224 15.75 -1.21 -2.24
N GLU A 225 16.88 -1.90 -2.44
CA GLU A 225 17.97 -1.40 -3.27
C GLU A 225 17.57 -1.48 -4.74
N PHE A 226 17.83 -0.43 -5.52
CA PHE A 226 17.51 -0.39 -6.94
C PHE A 226 18.54 0.40 -7.74
N ALA A 227 18.61 0.12 -9.03
CA ALA A 227 19.37 0.88 -10.00
C ALA A 227 18.42 1.62 -10.95
N PHE A 228 18.76 2.85 -11.33
CA PHE A 228 17.94 3.72 -12.19
C PHE A 228 18.80 4.68 -13.03
N GLY A 229 18.15 5.53 -13.81
CA GLY A 229 18.73 6.42 -14.80
C GLY A 229 18.75 5.80 -16.20
N ALA A 230 19.06 6.62 -17.21
CA ALA A 230 19.04 6.20 -18.62
C ALA A 230 19.88 4.94 -18.90
N SER A 231 20.99 4.74 -18.18
CA SER A 231 21.87 3.57 -18.28
C SER A 231 21.76 2.60 -17.09
N ALA A 232 20.78 2.79 -16.19
CA ALA A 232 20.55 1.95 -15.01
C ALA A 232 21.80 1.74 -14.13
N ASN A 233 22.63 2.78 -13.98
CA ASN A 233 23.91 2.73 -13.27
C ASN A 233 23.91 3.54 -11.96
N ARG A 234 22.88 4.35 -11.71
CA ARG A 234 22.72 5.07 -10.44
C ARG A 234 22.06 4.13 -9.45
N LEU A 235 22.64 3.99 -8.27
CA LEU A 235 22.12 3.12 -7.20
C LEU A 235 21.43 3.96 -6.13
N GLU A 236 20.29 3.51 -5.65
CA GLU A 236 19.54 4.15 -4.57
C GLU A 236 18.77 3.14 -3.73
N LYS A 237 18.26 3.56 -2.56
CA LYS A 237 17.46 2.75 -1.66
C LYS A 237 16.09 3.37 -1.41
N MET A 238 15.05 2.66 -1.83
CA MET A 238 13.68 3.03 -1.49
C MET A 238 13.31 2.51 -0.12
N LYS A 239 13.06 3.41 0.82
CA LYS A 239 12.43 3.14 2.11
C LYS A 239 10.91 3.09 1.93
N MET A 240 10.31 2.02 2.42
CA MET A 240 8.88 1.77 2.33
C MET A 240 8.26 1.54 3.71
N ILE A 241 6.96 1.81 3.81
CA ILE A 241 6.18 1.63 5.02
C ILE A 241 4.97 0.73 4.75
N LYS A 242 4.66 -0.16 5.71
CA LYS A 242 3.57 -1.11 5.63
C LYS A 242 2.34 -0.57 6.35
N ARG A 243 1.22 -0.38 5.64
CA ARG A 243 -0.09 -0.03 6.21
C ARG A 243 -1.10 -1.12 5.89
N ASN A 244 -1.72 -1.68 6.92
CA ASN A 244 -2.77 -2.69 6.78
C ASN A 244 -2.41 -3.84 5.80
N GLY A 245 -1.18 -4.36 5.92
CA GLY A 245 -0.71 -5.47 5.08
C GLY A 245 -0.04 -5.07 3.75
N LEU A 246 -0.11 -3.81 3.34
CA LEU A 246 0.36 -3.32 2.03
C LEU A 246 1.51 -2.33 2.16
N TRP A 247 2.41 -2.31 1.18
CA TRP A 247 3.60 -1.47 1.13
C TRP A 247 3.38 -0.20 0.30
N TYR A 248 3.90 0.90 0.83
CA TYR A 248 3.82 2.24 0.24
C TYR A 248 5.19 2.90 0.28
N LEU A 249 5.41 3.85 -0.63
CA LEU A 249 6.64 4.63 -0.69
C LEU A 249 6.75 5.54 0.54
N GLY A 250 7.92 5.55 1.17
CA GLY A 250 8.22 6.35 2.35
C GLY A 250 9.25 7.44 2.08
N ALA A 251 10.43 7.06 1.60
CA ALA A 251 11.54 7.98 1.31
C ALA A 251 12.60 7.33 0.42
N PHE A 252 13.40 8.11 -0.31
CA PHE A 252 14.61 7.62 -0.99
C PHE A 252 15.64 8.74 -1.17
#